data_AF-A0A9P7VAS6-F1
#
_entry.id   AF-A0A9P7VAS6-F1
#
_cell.length_a   1.000
_cell.length_b   1.000
_cell.length_c   1.000
_cell.angle_alpha   90.00
_cell.angle_beta   90.00
_cell.angle_gamma   90.00
#
_symmetry.space_group_name_H-M   'P 1'
#
loop_
_entity.id
_entity.type
_entity.pdbx_description
1 polymer ?
#
loop_
_entity_poly.entity_id
_entity_poly.type
_entity_poly.pdbx_seq_one_letter_code
_entity_poly.pdbx_strand_id
1 'polypeptide(L)'
;MSNRINAKAAASSDTSIRLEINSVDANDDVLKDLNVFPSTDWKERLQLIKVLLPYIEFDNISSTGTEPRVISCTVLSPLLFQLQLNLHIDSEDAIVETKVTGLLAVKLMAPQYASVLKTNYISRNKVQNLLYSLNSFAACIHRRTNAFVKVIRKYPGLVTNVNRDSLANNYTTYAHLKSCDEIILLLPANSIKLCIFWSVVLEDEITGECTNTINLIGPDPKSNELFQMLLESNSMVNAVSSLLSTCYNYVY
;
A
#
# COMPACT_ATOMS: atom_id res chain seq x y z
N MET A 1 -16.41 -66.05 58.00
CA MET A 1 -15.11 -65.36 58.03
C MET A 1 -15.26 -64.12 57.16
N SER A 2 -15.60 -62.94 57.74
CA SER A 2 -14.68 -61.80 57.99
C SER A 2 -13.80 -61.49 56.77
N ASN A 3 -13.72 -60.28 56.19
CA ASN A 3 -14.23 -58.95 56.52
C ASN A 3 -13.99 -58.04 55.28
N ARG A 4 -14.96 -57.16 54.94
CA ARG A 4 -14.83 -55.72 54.55
C ARG A 4 -13.88 -55.31 53.38
N ILE A 5 -14.12 -54.35 52.48
CA ILE A 5 -15.07 -53.21 52.31
C ILE A 5 -14.89 -52.66 50.86
N ASN A 6 -15.96 -52.11 50.27
CA ASN A 6 -15.98 -51.28 49.06
C ASN A 6 -15.40 -49.87 49.26
N ALA A 7 -14.91 -49.24 48.18
CA ALA A 7 -15.36 -47.91 47.68
C ALA A 7 -14.28 -46.88 47.28
N LYS A 8 -14.56 -46.24 46.12
CA LYS A 8 -14.43 -44.81 45.73
C LYS A 8 -13.10 -44.22 45.19
N ALA A 9 -13.10 -43.99 43.88
CA ALA A 9 -13.09 -42.70 43.14
C ALA A 9 -12.06 -41.58 43.46
N ALA A 10 -11.25 -41.21 42.45
CA ALA A 10 -10.91 -39.84 41.98
C ALA A 10 -9.82 -39.96 40.88
N ALA A 11 -10.10 -39.70 39.61
CA ALA A 11 -9.90 -38.43 38.88
C ALA A 11 -8.42 -37.96 38.67
N SER A 12 -8.04 -37.96 37.39
CA SER A 12 -7.28 -36.92 36.66
C SER A 12 -5.74 -36.97 36.51
N SER A 13 -5.34 -36.40 35.36
CA SER A 13 -4.11 -35.68 35.01
C SER A 13 -2.95 -36.44 34.35
N ASP A 14 -2.70 -36.01 33.11
CA ASP A 14 -1.38 -35.66 32.56
C ASP A 14 -0.35 -36.75 32.32
N THR A 15 -0.52 -37.46 31.21
CA THR A 15 0.62 -38.06 30.50
C THR A 15 1.42 -36.95 29.81
N SER A 16 2.26 -36.29 30.60
CA SER A 16 3.31 -35.40 30.10
C SER A 16 4.34 -36.26 29.35
N ILE A 17 4.42 -36.14 28.03
CA ILE A 17 5.55 -36.67 27.27
C ILE A 17 6.76 -35.80 27.64
N ARG A 18 7.54 -36.25 28.63
CA ARG A 18 8.88 -35.74 28.90
C ARG A 18 9.79 -36.17 27.76
N LEU A 19 10.12 -35.23 26.88
CA LEU A 19 11.28 -35.35 26.01
C LEU A 19 12.54 -35.33 26.89
N GLU A 20 13.15 -36.50 27.08
CA GLU A 20 14.51 -36.61 27.61
C GLU A 20 15.46 -35.99 26.59
N ILE A 21 15.86 -34.74 26.84
CA ILE A 21 16.93 -34.08 26.11
C ILE A 21 18.24 -34.70 26.59
N ASN A 22 18.77 -35.62 25.80
CA ASN A 22 20.15 -36.08 25.91
C ASN A 22 21.08 -34.87 25.86
N SER A 23 22.03 -34.83 26.80
CA SER A 23 23.05 -33.80 26.94
C SER A 23 23.76 -33.54 25.61
N VAL A 24 23.43 -32.39 24.99
CA VAL A 24 24.18 -31.84 23.86
C VAL A 24 25.38 -31.10 24.44
N ASP A 25 26.54 -31.49 23.91
CA ASP A 25 27.88 -30.99 24.25
C ASP A 25 27.97 -29.45 24.29
N ALA A 26 28.92 -28.99 25.11
CA ALA A 26 29.24 -27.60 25.47
C ALA A 26 29.68 -26.67 24.31
N ASN A 27 29.27 -26.93 23.06
CA ASN A 27 29.47 -26.05 21.90
C ASN A 27 28.24 -25.16 21.59
N ASP A 28 27.14 -25.30 22.33
CA ASP A 28 25.88 -24.57 22.08
C ASP A 28 25.74 -23.27 22.89
N ASP A 29 26.65 -23.00 23.84
CA ASP A 29 26.61 -21.78 24.65
C ASP A 29 26.98 -20.54 23.82
N VAL A 30 27.81 -20.68 22.78
CA VAL A 30 28.13 -19.58 21.86
C VAL A 30 26.91 -19.18 21.01
N LEU A 31 26.04 -20.12 20.64
CA LEU A 31 24.80 -19.84 19.89
C LEU A 31 23.72 -19.21 20.78
N LYS A 32 23.68 -19.56 22.07
CA LYS A 32 22.84 -18.87 23.06
C LYS A 32 23.32 -17.44 23.35
N ASP A 33 24.64 -17.22 23.36
CA ASP A 33 25.25 -15.91 23.64
C ASP A 33 25.30 -14.98 22.42
N LEU A 34 25.29 -15.53 21.20
CA LEU A 34 25.31 -14.73 19.96
C LEU A 34 23.98 -14.02 19.65
N ASN A 35 22.88 -14.42 20.29
CA ASN A 35 21.56 -13.79 20.17
C ASN A 35 21.17 -13.45 18.71
N VAL A 36 21.46 -14.37 17.77
CA VAL A 36 21.27 -14.21 16.32
C VAL A 36 19.84 -14.52 15.85
N PHE A 37 18.96 -14.92 16.76
CA PHE A 37 17.57 -15.17 16.44
C PHE A 37 16.76 -13.86 16.42
N PRO A 38 15.70 -13.76 15.58
CA PRO A 38 14.82 -12.61 15.61
C PRO A 38 14.26 -12.37 17.02
N SER A 39 14.13 -11.09 17.40
CA SER A 39 13.53 -10.68 18.68
C SER A 39 12.21 -11.42 18.95
N THR A 40 11.99 -11.83 20.19
CA THR A 40 10.70 -12.40 20.62
C THR A 40 9.68 -11.30 20.95
N ASP A 41 10.10 -10.03 20.98
CA ASP A 41 9.19 -8.90 21.19
C ASP A 41 8.27 -8.73 19.97
N TRP A 42 7.05 -9.19 20.14
CA TRP A 42 6.00 -9.11 19.13
C TRP A 42 5.64 -7.67 18.77
N LYS A 43 5.67 -6.75 19.74
CA LYS A 43 5.31 -5.35 19.52
C LYS A 43 6.37 -4.66 18.66
N GLU A 44 7.64 -4.89 18.98
CA GLU A 44 8.76 -4.39 18.18
C GLU A 44 8.74 -4.96 16.76
N ARG A 45 8.52 -6.28 16.62
CA ARG A 45 8.42 -6.91 15.30
C ARG A 45 7.27 -6.37 14.46
N LEU A 46 6.10 -6.17 15.06
CA LEU A 46 4.98 -5.54 14.37
C LEU A 46 5.30 -4.10 13.95
N GLN A 47 6.02 -3.33 14.77
CA GLN A 47 6.48 -1.99 14.39
C GLN A 47 7.43 -2.04 13.20
N LEU A 48 8.37 -2.98 13.16
CA LEU A 48 9.29 -3.16 12.04
C LEU A 48 8.57 -3.57 10.75
N ILE A 49 7.57 -4.45 10.83
CA ILE A 49 6.75 -4.85 9.67
C ILE A 49 6.02 -3.64 9.07
N LYS A 50 5.51 -2.72 9.90
CA LYS A 50 4.86 -1.49 9.44
C LYS A 50 5.79 -0.58 8.63
N VAL A 51 7.10 -0.63 8.86
CA VAL A 51 8.08 0.13 8.06
C VAL A 51 8.14 -0.39 6.62
N LEU A 52 7.90 -1.68 6.39
CA LEU A 52 7.93 -2.29 5.05
C LEU A 52 6.67 -2.00 4.23
N LEU A 53 5.52 -1.81 4.90
CA LEU A 53 4.23 -1.50 4.28
C LEU A 53 3.63 -0.22 4.87
N PRO A 54 4.30 0.95 4.73
CA PRO A 54 3.93 2.15 5.46
C PRO A 54 2.63 2.80 4.99
N TYR A 55 2.09 2.39 3.84
CA TYR A 55 0.86 2.96 3.26
C TYR A 55 -0.37 2.07 3.42
N ILE A 56 -0.25 0.94 4.11
CA ILE A 56 -1.35 0.03 4.40
C ILE A 56 -1.46 -0.24 5.89
N GLU A 57 -2.70 -0.25 6.37
CA GLU A 57 -3.08 -0.66 7.70
C GLU A 57 -4.05 -1.85 7.64
N PHE A 58 -4.03 -2.66 8.69
CA PHE A 58 -4.92 -3.81 8.85
C PHE A 58 -5.80 -3.60 10.07
N ASP A 59 -7.11 -3.65 9.86
CA ASP A 59 -8.14 -3.53 10.90
C ASP A 59 -9.08 -4.74 10.88
N ASN A 60 -9.89 -4.89 11.94
CA ASN A 60 -10.95 -5.90 12.05
C ASN A 60 -10.47 -7.34 11.72
N ILE A 61 -9.32 -7.72 12.26
CA ILE A 61 -8.75 -9.05 12.03
C ILE A 61 -9.54 -10.07 12.85
N SER A 62 -10.12 -11.06 12.18
CA SER A 62 -10.87 -12.16 12.80
C SER A 62 -10.57 -13.47 12.10
N SER A 63 -10.59 -14.57 12.85
CA SER A 63 -10.50 -15.94 12.33
C SER A 63 -11.76 -16.70 12.70
N THR A 64 -12.38 -17.37 11.73
CA THR A 64 -13.61 -18.15 11.92
C THR A 64 -13.53 -19.51 11.26
N GLY A 65 -14.13 -20.53 11.88
CA GLY A 65 -14.12 -21.92 11.36
C GLY A 65 -12.85 -22.67 11.74
N THR A 66 -12.93 -24.00 11.66
CA THR A 66 -11.79 -24.90 11.87
C THR A 66 -11.18 -25.33 10.54
N GLU A 67 -11.99 -25.85 9.60
CA GLU A 67 -11.54 -26.27 8.27
C GLU A 67 -12.69 -26.19 7.23
N PRO A 68 -12.56 -25.38 6.15
CA PRO A 68 -11.55 -24.35 5.97
C PRO A 68 -11.72 -23.23 6.99
N ARG A 69 -10.61 -22.80 7.61
CA ARG A 69 -10.61 -21.58 8.44
C ARG A 69 -10.63 -20.37 7.53
N VAL A 70 -11.34 -19.33 7.93
CA VAL A 70 -11.41 -18.06 7.21
C VAL A 70 -10.75 -16.98 8.04
N ILE A 71 -9.69 -16.38 7.50
CA ILE A 71 -9.08 -15.17 8.06
C ILE A 71 -9.67 -13.98 7.32
N SER A 72 -10.35 -13.12 8.06
CA SER A 72 -10.96 -11.89 7.56
C SER A 72 -10.23 -10.68 8.14
N CYS A 73 -9.90 -9.71 7.29
CA CYS A 73 -9.37 -8.43 7.73
C CYS A 73 -9.76 -7.30 6.77
N THR A 74 -9.76 -6.08 7.28
CA THR A 74 -9.90 -4.86 6.49
C THR A 74 -8.51 -4.34 6.16
N VAL A 75 -8.16 -4.30 4.87
CA VAL A 75 -6.94 -3.67 4.35
C VAL A 75 -7.29 -2.26 3.93
N LEU A 76 -6.70 -1.26 4.57
CA LEU A 76 -7.01 0.14 4.26
C LEU A 76 -5.74 0.95 4.04
N SER A 77 -5.85 1.93 3.16
CA SER A 77 -4.85 2.97 3.01
C SER A 77 -5.56 4.30 3.33
N PRO A 78 -5.11 5.03 4.37
CA PRO A 78 -5.80 6.23 4.83
C PRO A 78 -6.09 7.20 3.68
N LEU A 79 -7.36 7.65 3.59
CA LEU A 79 -7.87 8.56 2.55
C LEU A 79 -7.94 7.99 1.13
N LEU A 80 -7.37 6.82 0.85
CA LEU A 80 -7.34 6.22 -0.49
C LEU A 80 -8.44 5.18 -0.68
N PHE A 81 -8.35 4.04 0.01
CA PHE A 81 -9.24 2.92 -0.16
C PHE A 81 -9.39 2.11 1.14
N GLN A 82 -10.47 1.33 1.20
CA GLN A 82 -10.73 0.32 2.22
C GLN A 82 -11.23 -0.93 1.50
N LEU A 83 -10.57 -2.06 1.73
CA LEU A 83 -10.84 -3.34 1.10
C LEU A 83 -11.10 -4.37 2.19
N GLN A 84 -12.11 -5.22 2.01
CA GLN A 84 -12.28 -6.40 2.86
C GLN A 84 -11.58 -7.57 2.19
N LEU A 85 -10.64 -8.19 2.89
CA LEU A 85 -9.89 -9.37 2.49
C LEU A 85 -10.36 -10.57 3.31
N ASN A 86 -10.76 -11.64 2.64
CA ASN A 86 -11.06 -12.93 3.26
C ASN A 86 -10.19 -14.01 2.62
N LEU A 87 -9.41 -14.71 3.45
CA LEU A 87 -8.54 -15.80 3.06
C LEU A 87 -9.14 -17.11 3.58
N HIS A 88 -9.50 -18.01 2.68
CA HIS A 88 -9.89 -19.37 3.02
C HIS A 88 -8.63 -20.23 3.06
N ILE A 89 -8.39 -20.88 4.19
CA ILE A 89 -7.22 -21.70 4.45
C ILE A 89 -7.68 -23.11 4.79
N ASP A 90 -7.06 -24.10 4.16
CA ASP A 90 -7.35 -25.51 4.38
C ASP A 90 -6.64 -26.08 5.62
N SER A 91 -6.73 -27.40 5.81
CA SER A 91 -6.11 -28.14 6.91
C SER A 91 -4.58 -28.17 6.84
N GLU A 92 -4.00 -27.94 5.66
CA GLU A 92 -2.55 -27.94 5.40
C GLU A 92 -1.96 -26.52 5.47
N ASP A 93 -2.69 -25.58 6.08
CA ASP A 93 -2.34 -24.16 6.17
C ASP A 93 -2.17 -23.46 4.80
N ALA A 94 -2.71 -24.03 3.70
CA ALA A 94 -2.62 -23.46 2.37
C ALA A 94 -3.80 -22.52 2.06
N ILE A 95 -3.52 -21.40 1.39
CA ILE A 95 -4.55 -20.47 0.93
C ILE A 95 -5.22 -21.04 -0.32
N VAL A 96 -6.44 -21.56 -0.15
CA VAL A 96 -7.22 -22.16 -1.24
C VAL A 96 -8.07 -21.13 -1.99
N GLU A 97 -8.49 -20.06 -1.33
CA GLU A 97 -9.29 -19.01 -1.95
C GLU A 97 -9.04 -17.63 -1.32
N THR A 98 -8.88 -16.63 -2.16
CA THR A 98 -8.79 -15.21 -1.77
C THR A 98 -10.01 -14.45 -2.29
N LYS A 99 -10.79 -13.86 -1.39
CA LYS A 99 -11.90 -12.97 -1.73
C LYS A 99 -11.59 -11.55 -1.31
N VAL A 100 -11.79 -10.61 -2.23
CA VAL A 100 -11.62 -9.17 -1.96
C VAL A 100 -12.88 -8.42 -2.38
N THR A 101 -13.38 -7.57 -1.48
CA THR A 101 -14.45 -6.61 -1.81
C THR A 101 -13.96 -5.17 -1.59
N GLY A 102 -14.65 -4.18 -2.17
CA GLY A 102 -14.27 -2.76 -2.07
C GLY A 102 -13.33 -2.25 -3.17
N LEU A 103 -13.00 -3.07 -4.18
CA LEU A 103 -12.10 -2.68 -5.29
C LEU A 103 -12.59 -1.50 -6.15
N LEU A 104 -13.84 -1.05 -5.97
CA LEU A 104 -14.39 0.09 -6.73
C LEU A 104 -13.55 1.35 -6.54
N ALA A 105 -13.08 1.65 -5.32
CA ALA A 105 -12.26 2.82 -5.06
C ALA A 105 -10.93 2.76 -5.85
N VAL A 106 -10.27 1.60 -5.84
CA VAL A 106 -9.05 1.36 -6.63
C VAL A 106 -9.34 1.48 -8.12
N LYS A 107 -10.45 0.91 -8.60
CA LYS A 107 -10.87 1.00 -10.01
C LYS A 107 -11.13 2.43 -10.46
N LEU A 108 -11.68 3.29 -9.61
CA LEU A 108 -11.92 4.70 -9.91
C LEU A 108 -10.63 5.52 -10.01
N MET A 109 -9.58 5.12 -9.27
CA MET A 109 -8.26 5.79 -9.31
C MET A 109 -7.35 5.22 -10.42
N ALA A 110 -7.42 3.92 -10.70
CA ALA A 110 -6.62 3.25 -11.72
C ALA A 110 -7.34 1.99 -12.25
N PRO A 111 -8.15 2.11 -13.32
CA PRO A 111 -8.95 0.99 -13.83
C PRO A 111 -8.12 -0.21 -14.31
N GLN A 112 -7.02 0.05 -15.01
CA GLN A 112 -6.15 -1.01 -15.54
C GLN A 112 -5.49 -1.79 -14.40
N TYR A 113 -4.97 -1.07 -13.40
CA TYR A 113 -4.41 -1.66 -12.19
C TYR A 113 -5.41 -2.55 -11.45
N ALA A 114 -6.65 -2.08 -11.25
CA ALA A 114 -7.70 -2.88 -10.62
C ALA A 114 -8.03 -4.18 -11.40
N SER A 115 -7.89 -4.15 -12.74
CA SER A 115 -8.02 -5.35 -13.56
C SER A 115 -6.91 -6.36 -13.25
N VAL A 116 -5.65 -5.91 -13.21
CA VAL A 116 -4.50 -6.76 -12.90
C VAL A 116 -4.62 -7.38 -11.51
N LEU A 117 -5.02 -6.60 -10.50
CA LEU A 117 -5.27 -7.14 -9.15
C LEU A 117 -6.24 -8.32 -9.19
N LYS A 118 -7.35 -8.18 -9.93
CA LYS A 118 -8.39 -9.20 -10.03
C LYS A 118 -7.91 -10.45 -10.79
N THR A 119 -7.21 -10.28 -11.90
CA THR A 119 -6.86 -11.38 -12.82
C THR A 119 -5.55 -12.09 -12.46
N ASN A 120 -4.60 -11.38 -11.85
CA ASN A 120 -3.25 -11.89 -11.65
C ASN A 120 -2.96 -12.22 -10.18
N TYR A 121 -3.57 -11.51 -9.23
CA TYR A 121 -3.29 -11.72 -7.80
C TYR A 121 -4.44 -12.38 -7.05
N ILE A 122 -5.65 -11.82 -7.11
CA ILE A 122 -6.80 -12.33 -6.35
C ILE A 122 -7.23 -13.71 -6.85
N SER A 123 -7.46 -13.86 -8.15
CA SER A 123 -7.86 -15.14 -8.76
C SER A 123 -6.81 -16.25 -8.62
N ARG A 124 -5.55 -15.89 -8.36
CA ARG A 124 -4.42 -16.82 -8.22
C ARG A 124 -3.95 -16.97 -6.79
N ASN A 125 -4.70 -16.48 -5.81
CA ASN A 125 -4.38 -16.54 -4.38
C ASN A 125 -3.00 -15.96 -4.01
N LYS A 126 -2.47 -15.02 -4.79
CA LYS A 126 -1.16 -14.38 -4.55
C LYS A 126 -1.29 -13.21 -3.57
N VAL A 127 -1.59 -13.51 -2.31
CA VAL A 127 -1.86 -12.49 -1.28
C VAL A 127 -0.67 -11.56 -1.06
N GLN A 128 0.56 -12.08 -1.06
CA GLN A 128 1.77 -11.27 -0.91
C GLN A 128 1.90 -10.20 -2.01
N ASN A 129 1.65 -10.58 -3.27
CA ASN A 129 1.69 -9.65 -4.40
C ASN A 129 0.55 -8.63 -4.31
N LEU A 130 -0.65 -9.06 -3.91
CA LEU A 130 -1.77 -8.16 -3.68
C LEU A 130 -1.42 -7.07 -2.66
N LEU A 131 -0.89 -7.46 -1.49
CA LEU A 131 -0.58 -6.52 -0.41
C LEU A 131 0.58 -5.60 -0.77
N TYR A 132 1.67 -6.15 -1.33
CA TYR A 132 2.81 -5.35 -1.79
C TYR A 132 2.38 -4.35 -2.86
N SER A 133 1.59 -4.81 -3.83
CA SER A 133 1.13 -3.97 -4.91
C SER A 133 0.21 -2.85 -4.45
N LEU A 134 -0.72 -3.13 -3.54
CA LEU A 134 -1.59 -2.10 -2.96
C LEU A 134 -0.78 -1.02 -2.23
N ASN A 135 0.32 -1.41 -1.57
CA ASN A 135 1.20 -0.49 -0.85
C ASN A 135 1.99 0.38 -1.83
N SER A 136 2.55 -0.24 -2.88
CA SER A 136 3.24 0.47 -3.95
C SER A 136 2.32 1.44 -4.71
N PHE A 137 1.09 1.02 -5.00
CA PHE A 137 0.04 1.85 -5.58
C PHE A 137 -0.29 3.04 -4.68
N ALA A 138 -0.54 2.80 -3.39
CA ALA A 138 -0.83 3.86 -2.43
C ALA A 138 0.32 4.88 -2.35
N ALA A 139 1.57 4.41 -2.33
CA ALA A 139 2.75 5.27 -2.35
C ALA A 139 2.77 6.19 -3.59
N CYS A 140 2.44 5.65 -4.76
CA CYS A 140 2.38 6.43 -6.01
C CYS A 140 1.28 7.51 -5.96
N ILE A 141 0.08 7.16 -5.50
CA ILE A 141 -1.01 8.14 -5.36
C ILE A 141 -0.64 9.23 -4.33
N HIS A 142 -0.08 8.85 -3.18
CA HIS A 142 0.40 9.84 -2.19
C HIS A 142 1.44 10.78 -2.79
N ARG A 143 2.42 10.26 -3.55
CA ARG A 143 3.44 11.07 -4.22
C ARG A 143 2.82 12.06 -5.20
N ARG A 144 1.92 11.56 -6.08
CA ARG A 144 1.20 12.39 -7.06
C ARG A 144 0.38 13.47 -6.37
N THR A 145 -0.48 13.11 -5.43
CA THR A 145 -1.35 14.05 -4.72
C THR A 145 -0.53 15.11 -4.00
N ASN A 146 0.56 14.73 -3.31
CA ASN A 146 1.45 15.69 -2.66
C ASN A 146 2.12 16.65 -3.65
N ALA A 147 2.56 16.16 -4.81
CA ALA A 147 3.16 17.01 -5.85
C ALA A 147 2.12 17.98 -6.42
N PHE A 148 0.93 17.50 -6.72
CA PHE A 148 -0.20 18.30 -7.20
C PHE A 148 -0.58 19.40 -6.21
N VAL A 149 -0.73 19.09 -4.93
CA VAL A 149 -0.99 20.09 -3.88
C VAL A 149 0.06 21.19 -3.89
N LYS A 150 1.35 20.85 -4.00
CA LYS A 150 2.43 21.84 -4.01
C LYS A 150 2.39 22.72 -5.26
N VAL A 151 2.11 22.14 -6.44
CA VAL A 151 1.95 22.90 -7.69
C VAL A 151 0.77 23.87 -7.59
N ILE A 152 -0.38 23.39 -7.12
CA ILE A 152 -1.60 24.21 -6.99
C ILE A 152 -1.39 25.36 -6.00
N ARG A 153 -0.76 25.10 -4.85
CA ARG A 153 -0.45 26.14 -3.86
C ARG A 153 0.54 27.17 -4.40
N LYS A 154 1.51 26.77 -5.21
CA LYS A 154 2.47 27.70 -5.82
C LYS A 154 1.82 28.50 -6.94
N TYR A 155 0.98 27.90 -7.77
CA TYR A 155 0.38 28.54 -8.95
C TYR A 155 -1.15 28.58 -8.88
N PRO A 156 -1.75 29.16 -7.81
CA PRO A 156 -3.19 29.10 -7.62
C PRO A 156 -3.91 29.74 -8.80
N GLY A 157 -3.44 30.90 -9.27
CA GLY A 157 -4.05 31.64 -10.38
C GLY A 157 -4.03 30.92 -11.73
N LEU A 158 -3.11 29.98 -11.95
CA LEU A 158 -2.96 29.27 -13.23
C LEU A 158 -3.76 27.97 -13.28
N VAL A 159 -3.99 27.31 -12.14
CA VAL A 159 -4.71 26.03 -12.13
C VAL A 159 -6.21 26.26 -12.29
N THR A 160 -6.84 25.58 -13.26
CA THR A 160 -8.25 25.81 -13.62
C THR A 160 -9.18 24.63 -13.34
N ASN A 161 -8.67 23.40 -13.28
CA ASN A 161 -9.49 22.19 -13.14
C ASN A 161 -9.65 21.70 -11.69
N VAL A 162 -9.21 22.49 -10.72
CA VAL A 162 -9.29 22.16 -9.29
C VAL A 162 -10.08 23.24 -8.58
N ASN A 163 -11.10 22.83 -7.83
CA ASN A 163 -11.86 23.76 -7.00
C ASN A 163 -10.96 24.30 -5.87
N ARG A 164 -10.62 25.58 -5.91
CA ARG A 164 -9.71 26.21 -4.95
C ARG A 164 -10.27 26.27 -3.54
N ASP A 165 -11.59 26.33 -3.38
CA ASP A 165 -12.24 26.34 -2.07
C ASP A 165 -12.04 25.01 -1.33
N SER A 166 -11.80 23.91 -2.07
CA SER A 166 -11.48 22.60 -1.50
C SER A 166 -10.07 22.52 -0.87
N LEU A 167 -9.22 23.53 -1.13
CA LEU A 167 -7.81 23.57 -0.72
C LEU A 167 -7.60 24.09 0.72
N ALA A 168 -8.64 24.58 1.37
CA ALA A 168 -8.58 25.09 2.74
C ALA A 168 -8.31 23.99 3.79
N ASN A 169 -8.74 22.75 3.49
CA ASN A 169 -8.54 21.60 4.36
C ASN A 169 -7.71 20.52 3.64
N ASN A 170 -6.63 20.05 4.27
CA ASN A 170 -5.75 19.02 3.71
C ASN A 170 -6.52 17.72 3.39
N TYR A 171 -7.53 17.36 4.19
CA TYR A 171 -8.34 16.15 3.96
C TYR A 171 -9.22 16.26 2.71
N THR A 172 -9.93 17.39 2.55
CA THR A 172 -10.79 17.61 1.38
C THR A 172 -9.97 17.74 0.10
N THR A 173 -8.81 18.40 0.20
CA THR A 173 -7.84 18.52 -0.89
C THR A 173 -7.39 17.15 -1.36
N TYR A 174 -6.98 16.30 -0.41
CA TYR A 174 -6.50 14.96 -0.72
C TYR A 174 -7.61 14.09 -1.33
N ALA A 175 -8.82 14.14 -0.75
CA ALA A 175 -9.98 13.40 -1.25
C ALA A 175 -10.36 13.78 -2.69
N HIS A 176 -10.18 15.04 -3.08
CA HIS A 176 -10.43 15.49 -4.45
C HIS A 176 -9.30 15.08 -5.41
N LEU A 177 -8.04 15.25 -4.98
CA LEU A 177 -6.88 15.02 -5.84
C LEU A 177 -6.47 13.55 -5.98
N LYS A 178 -6.88 12.65 -5.08
CA LYS A 178 -6.52 11.23 -5.16
C LYS A 178 -6.97 10.55 -6.45
N SER A 179 -8.10 10.99 -7.02
CA SER A 179 -8.66 10.49 -8.28
C SER A 179 -8.41 11.43 -9.46
N CYS A 180 -7.58 12.46 -9.26
CA CYS A 180 -7.25 13.43 -10.29
C CYS A 180 -5.95 13.01 -10.97
N ASP A 181 -6.04 12.70 -12.25
CA ASP A 181 -4.89 12.27 -13.06
C ASP A 181 -4.26 13.45 -13.82
N GLU A 182 -4.86 14.64 -13.78
CA GLU A 182 -4.35 15.80 -14.50
C GLU A 182 -4.46 17.14 -13.77
N ILE A 183 -3.49 18.03 -13.99
CA ILE A 183 -3.59 19.46 -13.64
C ILE A 183 -3.53 20.27 -14.93
N ILE A 184 -4.47 21.21 -15.07
CA ILE A 184 -4.52 22.15 -16.18
C ILE A 184 -4.02 23.51 -15.71
N LEU A 185 -2.94 24.00 -16.34
CA LEU A 185 -2.40 25.34 -16.19
C LEU A 185 -2.85 26.19 -17.40
N LEU A 186 -3.55 27.29 -17.13
CA LEU A 186 -3.94 28.27 -18.14
C LEU A 186 -3.09 29.52 -18.00
N LEU A 187 -2.27 29.81 -19.01
CA LEU A 187 -1.40 30.98 -19.04
C LEU A 187 -2.16 32.20 -19.57
N PRO A 188 -2.33 33.27 -18.77
CA PRO A 188 -3.19 34.41 -19.14
C PRO A 188 -2.72 35.16 -20.39
N ALA A 189 -1.40 35.33 -20.54
CA ALA A 189 -0.83 36.17 -21.58
C ALA A 189 -1.11 35.66 -23.00
N ASN A 190 -1.16 34.33 -23.18
CA ASN A 190 -1.22 33.70 -24.49
C ASN A 190 -2.40 32.72 -24.65
N SER A 191 -3.29 32.61 -23.65
CA SER A 191 -4.34 31.58 -23.58
C SER A 191 -3.80 30.15 -23.79
N ILE A 192 -2.53 29.92 -23.46
CA ILE A 192 -1.89 28.61 -23.62
C ILE A 192 -2.37 27.70 -22.50
N LYS A 193 -2.88 26.54 -22.90
CA LYS A 193 -3.27 25.46 -22.00
C LYS A 193 -2.14 24.43 -21.93
N LEU A 194 -1.61 24.21 -20.73
CA LEU A 194 -0.70 23.12 -20.43
C LEU A 194 -1.42 22.12 -19.53
N CYS A 195 -1.45 20.86 -19.93
CA CYS A 195 -2.01 19.78 -19.13
C CYS A 195 -0.86 18.89 -18.66
N ILE A 196 -0.71 18.75 -17.35
CA ILE A 196 0.21 17.81 -16.74
C ILE A 196 -0.61 16.57 -16.42
N PHE A 197 -0.40 15.49 -17.18
CA PHE A 197 -1.01 14.19 -16.95
C PHE A 197 -0.09 13.31 -16.11
N TRP A 198 -0.62 12.65 -15.09
CA TRP A 198 0.13 11.82 -14.16
C TRP A 198 -0.65 10.55 -13.83
N SER A 199 -0.28 9.46 -14.50
CA SER A 199 -0.86 8.14 -14.29
C SER A 199 0.01 7.24 -13.44
N VAL A 200 -0.63 6.38 -12.65
CA VAL A 200 0.03 5.26 -11.98
C VAL A 200 -0.06 4.05 -12.88
N VAL A 201 1.08 3.41 -13.14
CA VAL A 201 1.18 2.22 -13.98
C VAL A 201 1.87 1.09 -13.21
N LEU A 202 1.60 -0.15 -13.58
CA LEU A 202 2.30 -1.31 -13.03
C LEU A 202 3.62 -1.46 -13.80
N GLU A 203 4.74 -1.29 -13.12
CA GLU A 203 6.08 -1.43 -13.69
C GLU A 203 6.46 -2.90 -13.83
N ASP A 204 6.17 -3.68 -12.78
CA ASP A 204 6.42 -5.11 -12.76
C ASP A 204 5.18 -5.86 -12.27
N GLU A 205 4.54 -6.60 -13.19
CA GLU A 205 3.36 -7.41 -12.86
C GLU A 205 3.70 -8.63 -12.00
N ILE A 206 4.95 -9.08 -11.98
CA ILE A 206 5.40 -10.26 -11.23
C ILE A 206 5.51 -9.93 -9.75
N THR A 207 6.17 -8.82 -9.40
CA THR A 207 6.28 -8.35 -8.02
C THR A 207 5.05 -7.55 -7.58
N GLY A 208 4.42 -6.82 -8.51
CA GLY A 208 3.33 -5.90 -8.24
C GLY A 208 3.78 -4.47 -8.01
N GLU A 209 5.00 -4.11 -8.40
CA GLU A 209 5.55 -2.77 -8.27
C GLU A 209 4.84 -1.77 -9.20
N CYS A 210 4.38 -0.67 -8.62
CA CYS A 210 3.78 0.44 -9.33
C CYS A 210 4.77 1.61 -9.45
N THR A 211 4.70 2.29 -10.58
CA THR A 211 5.44 3.52 -10.84
C THR A 211 4.53 4.61 -11.37
N ASN A 212 5.10 5.79 -11.60
CA ASN A 212 4.39 6.96 -12.07
C ASN A 212 4.91 7.37 -13.43
N THR A 213 4.01 7.58 -14.37
CA THR A 213 4.32 8.18 -15.67
C THR A 213 3.72 9.56 -15.71
N ILE A 214 4.57 10.57 -15.90
CA ILE A 214 4.18 11.98 -15.92
C ILE A 214 4.42 12.49 -17.33
N ASN A 215 3.44 13.16 -17.94
CA ASN A 215 3.54 13.73 -19.26
C ASN A 215 3.00 15.16 -19.27
N LEU A 216 3.63 16.03 -20.04
CA LEU A 216 3.12 17.36 -20.34
C LEU A 216 2.48 17.35 -21.74
N ILE A 217 1.24 17.80 -21.81
CA ILE A 217 0.51 18.03 -23.06
C ILE A 217 0.34 19.54 -23.20
N GLY A 218 0.88 20.09 -24.27
CA GLY A 218 0.83 21.52 -24.57
C GLY A 218 0.91 21.77 -26.08
N PRO A 219 0.94 23.05 -26.50
CA PRO A 219 0.99 23.40 -27.92
C PRO A 219 2.32 23.03 -28.59
N ASP A 220 3.40 22.91 -27.83
CA ASP A 220 4.74 22.57 -28.33
C ASP A 220 5.21 21.22 -27.76
N PRO A 221 5.41 20.18 -28.59
CA PRO A 221 5.93 18.88 -28.16
C PRO A 221 7.29 18.95 -27.46
N LYS A 222 8.17 19.90 -27.83
CA LYS A 222 9.50 20.06 -27.20
C LYS A 222 9.42 20.48 -25.74
N SER A 223 8.31 21.09 -25.35
CA SER A 223 8.06 21.45 -23.95
C SER A 223 7.93 20.21 -23.07
N ASN A 224 7.42 19.08 -23.60
CA ASN A 224 7.38 17.83 -22.86
C ASN A 224 8.79 17.24 -22.66
N GLU A 225 9.62 17.23 -23.70
CA GLU A 225 11.00 16.73 -23.60
C GLU A 225 11.80 17.50 -22.55
N LEU A 226 11.73 18.84 -22.57
CA LEU A 226 12.34 19.67 -21.54
C LEU A 226 11.76 19.38 -20.16
N PHE A 227 10.45 19.22 -20.06
CA PHE A 227 9.78 18.92 -18.80
C PHE A 227 10.23 17.58 -18.21
N GLN A 228 10.41 16.53 -19.02
CA GLN A 228 10.96 15.26 -18.57
C GLN A 228 12.39 15.41 -18.03
N MET A 229 13.27 16.08 -18.77
CA MET A 229 14.65 16.34 -18.30
C MET A 229 14.69 17.13 -16.98
N LEU A 230 13.75 18.08 -16.80
CA LEU A 230 13.64 18.83 -15.56
C LEU A 230 13.17 17.96 -14.39
N LEU A 231 12.28 16.99 -14.62
CA LEU A 231 11.78 16.08 -13.59
C LEU A 231 12.85 15.10 -13.07
N GLU A 232 13.82 14.72 -13.91
CA GLU A 232 14.93 13.84 -13.51
C GLU A 232 15.84 14.50 -12.46
N SER A 233 15.99 15.82 -12.53
CA SER A 233 16.92 16.60 -11.70
C SER A 233 16.23 17.44 -10.63
N ASN A 234 14.90 17.62 -10.70
CA ASN A 234 14.16 18.53 -9.83
C ASN A 234 12.84 17.95 -9.31
N SER A 235 12.36 18.54 -8.22
CA SER A 235 10.98 18.30 -7.79
C SER A 235 9.98 18.80 -8.84
N MET A 236 8.79 18.18 -8.89
CA MET A 236 7.68 18.59 -9.76
C MET A 236 7.44 20.10 -9.80
N VAL A 237 7.44 20.75 -8.63
CA VAL A 237 7.18 22.19 -8.51
C VAL A 237 8.27 23.00 -9.21
N ASN A 238 9.53 22.61 -9.02
CA ASN A 238 10.68 23.29 -9.63
C ASN A 238 10.71 23.04 -11.14
N ALA A 239 10.43 21.81 -11.59
CA ALA A 239 10.31 21.49 -13.00
C ALA A 239 9.24 22.35 -13.69
N VAL A 240 8.05 22.48 -13.09
CA VAL A 240 7.00 23.40 -13.58
C VAL A 240 7.49 24.85 -13.57
N SER A 241 8.18 25.28 -12.51
CA SER A 241 8.70 26.65 -12.41
C SER A 241 9.66 26.98 -13.56
N SER A 242 10.64 26.11 -13.78
CA SER A 242 11.66 26.26 -14.82
C SER A 242 11.04 26.19 -16.21
N LEU A 243 10.06 25.31 -16.44
CA LEU A 243 9.33 25.23 -17.69
C LEU A 243 8.59 26.55 -17.97
N LEU A 244 7.84 27.05 -16.98
CA LEU A 244 7.05 28.28 -17.10
C LEU A 244 7.93 29.50 -17.38
N SER A 245 9.08 29.63 -16.70
CA SER A 245 10.01 30.73 -16.94
C SER A 245 10.71 30.62 -18.30
N THR A 246 11.14 29.42 -18.69
CA THR A 246 12.01 29.22 -19.87
C THR A 246 11.23 29.21 -21.17
N CYS A 247 10.10 28.50 -21.21
CA CYS A 247 9.33 28.30 -22.45
C CYS A 247 8.24 29.36 -22.64
N TYR A 248 7.73 29.93 -21.54
CA TYR A 248 6.53 30.76 -21.58
C TYR A 248 6.73 32.17 -21.00
N ASN A 249 7.96 32.53 -20.64
CA ASN A 249 8.32 33.83 -20.04
C ASN A 249 7.43 34.21 -18.85
N TYR A 250 6.90 33.21 -18.14
CA TYR A 250 6.06 33.44 -16.98
C TYR A 250 6.95 33.62 -15.75
N VAL A 251 7.02 34.85 -15.26
CA VAL A 251 7.72 35.22 -14.02
C VAL A 251 6.67 35.44 -12.94
N TYR A 252 6.87 34.76 -11.80
CA TYR A 252 6.01 34.85 -10.62
C TYR A 252 6.27 36.14 -9.84
#